data_AF-A0A174H7N8-F1
#
_entry.id   AF-A0A174H7N8-F1
#
_cell.length_a   1.000
_cell.length_b   1.000
_cell.length_c   1.000
_cell.angle_alpha   90.00
_cell.angle_beta   90.00
_cell.angle_gamma   90.00
#
_symmetry.space_group_name_H-M   'P 1'
#
loop_
_entity.id
_entity.type
_entity.pdbx_description
1 polymer ?
#
loop_
_entity_poly.entity_id
_entity_poly.type
_entity_poly.pdbx_seq_one_letter_code
_entity_poly.pdbx_strand_id
1 'polypeptide(L)'
;MGKLFIVISTFLLLVVIGVRNAKNNKRIFTVLNKIMKEINTTYIQLFKEKSKLRRSVQIILIIAAEIFIAISISTSVIRYMDTYMISTVDLLIKIGIIIVSLIVIHYSMGYILLITIKIHKFIYGVENKNVKVDLLLSYFIISTYFTALLLSPEEFESTYVLGLIGITVSYVLNMKVLIQLIRNPYNIKSKHEEETSYSRIIVAAILMVGLIVLNLFLGVCFINGAEPGAFSNSPNAFDLFYYTVITFTTIGYGDITPLTIGAKIISIIISITSVICLTIFLSTILSYKDNSEN
;
A
#
# COMPACT_ATOMS: atom_id res chain seq x y z
N MET A 1 -31.50 -24.16 0.66
CA MET A 1 -31.85 -24.09 -0.77
C MET A 1 -31.68 -22.68 -1.36
N GLY A 2 -32.37 -21.64 -0.86
CA GLY A 2 -32.30 -20.28 -1.44
C GLY A 2 -30.90 -19.63 -1.48
N LYS A 3 -30.10 -19.74 -0.41
CA LYS A 3 -28.71 -19.22 -0.40
C LYS A 3 -27.82 -19.87 -1.47
N LEU A 4 -27.94 -21.19 -1.65
CA LEU A 4 -27.19 -21.93 -2.66
C LEU A 4 -27.58 -21.46 -4.07
N PHE A 5 -28.88 -21.27 -4.32
CA PHE A 5 -29.39 -20.76 -5.58
C PHE A 5 -28.90 -19.33 -5.88
N ILE A 6 -28.87 -18.44 -4.88
CA ILE A 6 -28.33 -17.08 -5.01
C ILE A 6 -26.83 -17.10 -5.31
N VAL A 7 -26.04 -17.90 -4.58
CA VAL A 7 -24.60 -18.03 -4.79
C VAL A 7 -24.30 -18.59 -6.18
N ILE A 8 -24.97 -19.68 -6.58
CA ILE A 8 -24.78 -20.30 -7.89
C ILE A 8 -25.21 -19.35 -9.00
N SER A 9 -26.39 -18.73 -8.89
CA SER A 9 -26.87 -17.79 -9.91
C SER A 9 -25.97 -16.57 -10.03
N THR A 10 -25.48 -16.01 -8.91
CA THR A 10 -24.57 -14.85 -8.91
C THR A 10 -23.19 -15.21 -9.46
N PHE A 11 -22.65 -16.38 -9.10
CA PHE A 11 -21.40 -16.88 -9.66
C PHE A 11 -21.53 -17.12 -11.17
N LEU A 12 -22.62 -17.76 -11.60
CA LEU A 12 -22.91 -17.99 -13.01
C LEU A 12 -23.04 -16.66 -13.78
N LEU A 13 -23.68 -15.65 -13.18
CA LEU A 13 -23.84 -14.32 -13.77
C LEU A 13 -22.49 -13.58 -13.86
N LEU A 14 -21.66 -13.64 -12.82
CA LEU A 14 -20.29 -13.10 -12.83
C LEU A 14 -19.40 -13.80 -13.85
N VAL A 15 -19.50 -15.12 -13.99
CA VAL A 15 -18.77 -15.90 -15.01
C VAL A 15 -19.27 -15.53 -16.40
N VAL A 16 -20.58 -15.42 -16.63
CA VAL A 16 -21.15 -15.01 -17.92
C VAL A 16 -20.74 -13.58 -18.27
N ILE A 17 -20.82 -12.62 -17.33
CA ILE A 17 -20.32 -11.25 -17.52
C ILE A 17 -18.81 -11.28 -17.78
N GLY A 18 -18.07 -12.07 -17.01
CA GLY A 18 -16.62 -12.21 -17.10
C GLY A 18 -16.19 -12.77 -18.45
N VAL A 19 -16.84 -13.82 -18.96
CA VAL A 19 -16.57 -14.43 -20.27
C VAL A 19 -17.04 -13.51 -21.40
N ARG A 20 -18.24 -12.92 -21.29
CA ARG A 20 -18.76 -11.95 -22.26
C ARG A 20 -17.82 -10.73 -22.38
N ASN A 21 -17.36 -10.20 -21.26
CA ASN A 21 -16.41 -9.09 -21.24
C ASN A 21 -14.99 -9.54 -21.56
N ALA A 22 -14.53 -10.74 -21.23
CA ALA A 22 -13.19 -11.21 -21.61
C ALA A 22 -13.07 -11.36 -23.13
N LYS A 23 -14.14 -11.82 -23.79
CA LYS A 23 -14.21 -11.97 -25.25
C LYS A 23 -14.25 -10.61 -25.97
N ASN A 24 -14.84 -9.58 -25.35
CA ASN A 24 -14.98 -8.23 -25.94
C ASN A 24 -13.95 -7.20 -25.45
N ASN A 25 -13.33 -7.43 -24.29
CA ASN A 25 -12.53 -6.45 -23.57
C ASN A 25 -11.10 -6.93 -23.40
N LYS A 26 -10.41 -7.16 -24.54
CA LYS A 26 -8.94 -7.25 -24.61
C LYS A 26 -8.27 -6.16 -23.76
N ARG A 27 -8.92 -5.00 -23.58
CA ARG A 27 -8.49 -3.88 -22.75
C ARG A 27 -8.17 -4.27 -21.30
N ILE A 28 -8.96 -5.10 -20.61
CA ILE A 28 -8.68 -5.46 -19.20
C ILE A 28 -7.40 -6.29 -19.10
N PHE A 29 -7.30 -7.34 -19.93
CA PHE A 29 -6.10 -8.18 -19.97
C PHE A 29 -4.88 -7.37 -20.42
N THR A 30 -5.06 -6.45 -21.36
CA THR A 30 -4.00 -5.52 -21.80
C THR A 30 -3.57 -4.57 -20.69
N VAL A 31 -4.51 -4.06 -19.88
CA VAL A 31 -4.22 -3.19 -18.72
C VAL A 31 -3.49 -3.95 -17.63
N LEU A 32 -3.96 -5.14 -17.25
CA LEU A 32 -3.28 -5.99 -16.26
C LEU A 32 -1.87 -6.36 -16.74
N ASN A 33 -1.74 -6.82 -17.98
CA ASN A 33 -0.43 -7.17 -18.54
C ASN A 33 0.50 -5.95 -18.64
N LYS A 34 -0.05 -4.76 -18.93
CA LYS A 34 0.70 -3.50 -18.88
C LYS A 34 1.17 -3.17 -17.46
N ILE A 35 0.31 -3.29 -16.45
CA ILE A 35 0.68 -3.07 -15.05
C ILE A 35 1.80 -4.04 -14.64
N MET A 36 1.65 -5.33 -14.93
CA MET A 36 2.65 -6.36 -14.63
C MET A 36 3.99 -6.07 -15.31
N LYS A 37 3.95 -5.66 -16.58
CA LYS A 37 5.15 -5.23 -17.32
C LYS A 37 5.77 -3.99 -16.71
N GLU A 38 4.98 -3.01 -16.28
CA GLU A 38 5.46 -1.81 -15.59
C GLU A 38 6.10 -2.15 -14.25
N ILE A 39 5.51 -3.05 -13.45
CA ILE A 39 6.08 -3.55 -12.19
C ILE A 39 7.44 -4.19 -12.45
N ASN A 40 7.51 -5.15 -13.39
CA ASN A 40 8.77 -5.83 -13.73
C ASN A 40 9.83 -4.85 -14.25
N THR A 41 9.43 -3.89 -15.08
CA THR A 41 10.32 -2.84 -15.57
C THR A 41 10.83 -1.97 -14.42
N THR A 42 9.98 -1.69 -13.44
CA THR A 42 10.29 -0.89 -12.25
C THR A 42 11.37 -1.58 -11.41
N TYR A 43 11.20 -2.88 -11.13
CA TYR A 43 12.24 -3.68 -10.48
C TYR A 43 13.56 -3.60 -11.24
N ILE A 44 13.56 -3.82 -12.56
CA ILE A 44 14.75 -3.77 -13.41
C ILE A 44 15.42 -2.38 -13.39
N GLN A 45 14.65 -1.30 -13.38
CA GLN A 45 15.19 0.07 -13.40
C GLN A 45 15.99 0.40 -12.14
N LEU A 46 15.62 -0.15 -10.98
CA LEU A 46 16.36 0.05 -9.73
C LEU A 46 17.77 -0.52 -9.79
N PHE A 47 17.97 -1.62 -10.53
CA PHE A 47 19.30 -2.18 -10.78
C PHE A 47 20.17 -1.32 -11.72
N LYS A 48 19.60 -0.33 -12.41
CA LYS A 48 20.29 0.54 -13.38
C LYS A 48 20.67 1.91 -12.82
N GLU A 49 20.55 2.14 -11.51
CA GLU A 49 20.93 3.39 -10.85
C GLU A 49 22.42 3.73 -11.09
N LYS A 50 22.72 4.99 -11.47
CA LYS A 50 24.10 5.43 -11.77
C LYS A 50 25.03 5.44 -10.55
N SER A 51 24.50 5.75 -9.36
CA SER A 51 25.30 5.80 -8.13
C SER A 51 25.47 4.41 -7.52
N LYS A 52 26.71 3.93 -7.42
CA LYS A 52 27.05 2.60 -6.90
C LYS A 52 26.51 2.36 -5.48
N LEU A 53 26.72 3.31 -4.55
CA LEU A 53 26.25 3.21 -3.16
C LEU A 53 24.73 3.10 -3.08
N ARG A 54 24.01 3.95 -3.83
CA ARG A 54 22.54 3.99 -3.80
C ARG A 54 21.93 2.76 -4.43
N ARG A 55 22.51 2.29 -5.53
CA ARG A 55 22.15 1.03 -6.16
C ARG A 55 22.27 -0.12 -5.16
N SER A 56 23.37 -0.17 -4.40
CA SER A 56 23.56 -1.19 -3.38
C SER A 56 22.50 -1.13 -2.28
N VAL A 57 22.21 0.06 -1.73
CA VAL A 57 21.17 0.22 -0.68
C VAL A 57 19.79 -0.20 -1.19
N GLN A 58 19.41 0.20 -2.40
CA GLN A 58 18.13 -0.16 -3.03
C GLN A 58 17.98 -1.66 -3.20
N ILE A 59 19.01 -2.30 -3.76
CA ILE A 59 19.03 -3.74 -4.01
C ILE A 59 18.91 -4.48 -2.68
N ILE A 60 19.64 -4.06 -1.65
CA ILE A 60 19.58 -4.67 -0.32
C ILE A 60 18.18 -4.59 0.26
N LEU A 61 17.54 -3.41 0.25
CA LEU A 61 16.20 -3.22 0.80
C LEU A 61 15.16 -4.11 0.09
N ILE A 62 15.20 -4.17 -1.23
CA ILE A 62 14.23 -4.95 -2.01
C ILE A 62 14.46 -6.43 -1.81
N ILE A 63 15.70 -6.91 -1.92
CA ILE A 63 16.02 -8.33 -1.71
C ILE A 63 15.66 -8.74 -0.28
N ALA A 64 15.97 -7.91 0.72
CA ALA A 64 15.60 -8.19 2.10
C ALA A 64 14.08 -8.31 2.27
N ALA A 65 13.29 -7.42 1.65
CA ALA A 65 11.83 -7.51 1.69
C ALA A 65 11.31 -8.81 1.06
N GLU A 66 11.80 -9.17 -0.14
CA GLU A 66 11.38 -10.38 -0.85
C GLU A 66 11.78 -11.66 -0.09
N ILE A 67 12.98 -11.70 0.51
CA ILE A 67 13.43 -12.82 1.35
C ILE A 67 12.54 -12.95 2.59
N PHE A 68 12.25 -11.83 3.26
CA PHE A 68 11.41 -11.83 4.46
C PHE A 68 9.99 -12.35 4.14
N ILE A 69 9.41 -11.89 3.03
CA ILE A 69 8.13 -12.38 2.51
C ILE A 69 8.20 -13.89 2.26
N ALA A 70 9.26 -14.36 1.60
CA ALA A 70 9.41 -15.77 1.28
C ALA A 70 9.47 -16.67 2.51
N ILE A 71 10.21 -16.25 3.53
CA ILE A 71 10.32 -16.96 4.81
C ILE A 71 8.97 -16.96 5.52
N SER A 72 8.29 -15.80 5.61
CA SER A 72 7.00 -15.67 6.29
C SER A 72 5.94 -16.57 5.66
N ILE A 73 5.76 -16.53 4.33
CA ILE A 73 4.79 -17.38 3.62
C ILE A 73 5.09 -18.87 3.83
N SER A 74 6.36 -19.26 3.68
CA SER A 74 6.76 -20.66 3.82
C SER A 74 6.46 -21.17 5.22
N THR A 75 6.75 -20.37 6.24
CA THR A 75 6.48 -20.71 7.64
C THR A 75 4.98 -20.80 7.91
N SER A 76 4.19 -19.83 7.46
CA SER A 76 2.74 -19.82 7.69
C SER A 76 2.04 -21.00 7.02
N VAL A 77 2.41 -21.35 5.78
CA VAL A 77 1.83 -22.52 5.09
C VAL A 77 2.23 -23.82 5.79
N ILE A 78 3.49 -23.98 6.21
CA ILE A 78 3.93 -25.20 6.90
C ILE A 78 3.24 -25.34 8.26
N ARG A 79 3.02 -24.24 8.98
CA ARG A 79 2.52 -24.23 10.37
C ARG A 79 1.01 -24.36 10.48
N TYR A 80 0.25 -23.71 9.59
CA TYR A 80 -1.20 -23.59 9.72
C TYR A 80 -1.99 -24.44 8.73
N MET A 81 -1.34 -25.06 7.74
CA MET A 81 -2.00 -25.96 6.81
C MET A 81 -1.66 -27.42 7.10
N ASP A 82 -2.52 -28.09 7.87
CA ASP A 82 -2.52 -29.55 7.96
C ASP A 82 -3.49 -30.15 6.93
N THR A 83 -2.96 -30.81 5.91
CA THR A 83 -3.77 -31.54 4.93
C THR A 83 -3.80 -33.02 5.34
N TYR A 84 -5.00 -33.59 5.53
CA TYR A 84 -5.22 -35.00 5.85
C TYR A 84 -4.99 -35.92 4.62
N MET A 85 -3.83 -35.80 3.97
CA MET A 85 -3.46 -36.52 2.75
C MET A 85 -2.16 -37.32 2.94
N ILE A 86 -1.89 -38.26 2.02
CA ILE A 86 -0.62 -39.00 1.94
C ILE A 86 0.55 -38.00 1.90
N SER A 87 1.61 -38.26 2.66
CA SER A 87 2.75 -37.34 2.88
C SER A 87 3.32 -36.69 1.62
N THR A 88 3.39 -37.41 0.50
CA THR A 88 3.89 -36.87 -0.78
C THR A 88 2.92 -35.90 -1.45
N VAL A 89 1.62 -36.17 -1.37
CA VAL A 89 0.57 -35.31 -1.94
C VAL A 89 0.38 -34.06 -1.09
N ASP A 90 0.46 -34.18 0.25
CA ASP A 90 0.47 -33.04 1.17
C ASP A 90 1.61 -32.06 0.86
N LEU A 91 2.83 -32.58 0.67
CA LEU A 91 4.00 -31.78 0.32
C LEU A 91 3.83 -31.02 -1.01
N LEU A 92 3.30 -31.69 -2.04
CA LEU A 92 3.08 -31.07 -3.36
C LEU A 92 2.02 -29.95 -3.29
N ILE A 93 0.94 -30.16 -2.53
CA ILE A 93 -0.09 -29.14 -2.32
C ILE A 93 0.49 -27.93 -1.58
N LYS A 94 1.25 -28.15 -0.50
CA LYS A 94 1.91 -27.07 0.26
C LYS A 94 2.87 -26.26 -0.61
N ILE A 95 3.71 -26.94 -1.41
CA ILE A 95 4.62 -26.26 -2.36
C ILE A 95 3.82 -25.43 -3.37
N GLY A 96 2.73 -25.98 -3.94
CA GLY A 96 1.88 -25.26 -4.87
C GLY A 96 1.29 -23.99 -4.25
N ILE A 97 0.78 -24.07 -3.02
CA ILE A 97 0.19 -22.94 -2.30
C ILE A 97 1.26 -21.89 -1.96
N ILE A 98 2.45 -22.30 -1.53
CA ILE A 98 3.58 -21.39 -1.27
C ILE A 98 3.93 -20.63 -2.55
N ILE A 99 4.08 -21.30 -3.69
CA ILE A 99 4.41 -20.66 -4.97
C ILE A 99 3.34 -19.65 -5.38
N VAL A 100 2.07 -20.03 -5.31
CA VAL A 100 0.96 -19.13 -5.66
C VAL A 100 0.93 -17.92 -4.73
N SER A 101 1.11 -18.13 -3.43
CA SER A 101 1.12 -17.06 -2.42
C SER A 101 2.31 -16.11 -2.62
N LEU A 102 3.49 -16.63 -2.96
CA LEU A 102 4.67 -15.83 -3.28
C LEU A 102 4.43 -14.94 -4.49
N ILE A 103 3.83 -15.48 -5.55
CA ILE A 103 3.51 -14.71 -6.76
C ILE A 103 2.53 -13.58 -6.43
N VAL A 104 1.45 -13.89 -5.71
CA VAL A 104 0.42 -12.90 -5.34
C VAL A 104 1.03 -11.78 -4.50
N ILE A 105 1.82 -12.13 -3.47
CA ILE A 105 2.40 -11.14 -2.58
C ILE A 105 3.49 -10.33 -3.30
N HIS A 106 4.35 -10.97 -4.11
CA HIS A 106 5.36 -10.27 -4.91
C HIS A 106 4.74 -9.18 -5.80
N TYR A 107 3.66 -9.49 -6.52
CA TYR A 107 3.00 -8.49 -7.37
C TYR A 107 2.21 -7.45 -6.58
N SER A 108 1.67 -7.79 -5.40
CA SER A 108 1.05 -6.82 -4.50
C SER A 108 2.07 -5.79 -3.98
N MET A 109 3.27 -6.24 -3.59
CA MET A 109 4.36 -5.38 -3.13
C MET A 109 4.98 -4.61 -4.29
N GLY A 110 5.17 -5.26 -5.43
CA GLY A 110 5.60 -4.63 -6.67
C GLY A 110 4.69 -3.47 -7.09
N TYR A 111 3.40 -3.53 -6.76
CA TYR A 111 2.47 -2.42 -6.96
C TYR A 111 2.75 -1.24 -6.01
N ILE A 112 2.97 -1.49 -4.70
CA ILE A 112 3.37 -0.45 -3.73
C ILE A 112 4.72 0.19 -4.16
N LEU A 113 5.67 -0.62 -4.61
CA LEU A 113 6.96 -0.17 -5.14
C LEU A 113 6.79 0.67 -6.41
N LEU A 114 5.92 0.23 -7.33
CA LEU A 114 5.61 0.97 -8.55
C LEU A 114 4.95 2.32 -8.24
N ILE A 115 4.05 2.38 -7.27
CA ILE A 115 3.47 3.65 -6.79
C ILE A 115 4.60 4.57 -6.32
N THR A 116 5.45 4.05 -5.44
CA THR A 116 6.60 4.75 -4.85
C THR A 116 7.54 5.31 -5.93
N ILE A 117 7.87 4.52 -6.94
CA ILE A 117 8.77 4.93 -8.03
C ILE A 117 8.09 5.83 -9.04
N LYS A 118 6.78 5.67 -9.29
CA LYS A 118 6.01 6.62 -10.10
C LYS A 118 5.99 7.99 -9.44
N ILE A 119 5.75 8.07 -8.13
CA ILE A 119 5.85 9.33 -7.35
C ILE A 119 7.24 9.93 -7.50
N HIS A 120 8.30 9.13 -7.33
CA HIS A 120 9.67 9.60 -7.51
C HIS A 120 9.95 10.13 -8.93
N LYS A 121 9.66 9.33 -9.96
CA LYS A 121 9.89 9.70 -11.36
C LYS A 121 9.08 10.94 -11.73
N PHE A 122 7.92 11.09 -11.11
CA PHE A 122 7.06 12.23 -11.24
C PHE A 122 7.66 13.50 -10.59
N ILE A 123 8.26 13.37 -9.40
CA ILE A 123 8.97 14.46 -8.70
C ILE A 123 10.25 14.88 -9.44
N TYR A 124 10.87 13.99 -10.20
CA TYR A 124 12.21 14.14 -10.80
C TYR A 124 12.33 15.13 -11.98
N GLY A 125 11.43 16.11 -12.10
CA GLY A 125 11.80 17.43 -12.61
C GLY A 125 12.65 18.23 -11.61
N VAL A 126 12.58 17.86 -10.32
CA VAL A 126 13.30 18.48 -9.20
C VAL A 126 14.25 17.44 -8.60
N GLU A 127 15.55 17.63 -8.81
CA GLU A 127 16.64 16.69 -8.55
C GLU A 127 16.95 16.43 -7.06
N ASN A 128 15.95 16.34 -6.17
CA ASN A 128 16.19 16.10 -4.75
C ASN A 128 16.36 14.60 -4.46
N LYS A 129 17.64 14.22 -4.44
CA LYS A 129 18.14 12.85 -4.21
C LYS A 129 17.66 12.20 -2.91
N ASN A 130 17.23 12.96 -1.90
CA ASN A 130 16.81 12.42 -0.60
C ASN A 130 15.37 11.87 -0.64
N VAL A 131 14.49 12.44 -1.47
CA VAL A 131 13.09 12.00 -1.62
C VAL A 131 12.98 10.54 -2.04
N LYS A 132 13.88 10.11 -2.92
CA LYS A 132 13.94 8.71 -3.37
C LYS A 132 14.18 7.74 -2.24
N VAL A 133 15.13 8.08 -1.37
CA VAL A 133 15.53 7.24 -0.26
C VAL A 133 14.40 7.18 0.76
N ASP A 134 13.81 8.34 1.08
CA ASP A 134 12.66 8.44 1.99
C ASP A 134 11.48 7.57 1.51
N LEU A 135 11.15 7.63 0.23
CA LEU A 135 10.12 6.82 -0.42
C LEU A 135 10.41 5.31 -0.38
N LEU A 136 11.65 4.90 -0.66
CA LEU A 136 12.04 3.50 -0.64
C LEU A 136 12.09 2.90 0.78
N LEU A 137 12.51 3.69 1.77
CA LEU A 137 12.46 3.29 3.17
C LEU A 137 11.01 3.13 3.64
N SER A 138 10.14 4.07 3.26
CA SER A 138 8.71 3.97 3.51
C SER A 138 8.11 2.70 2.89
N TYR A 139 8.43 2.42 1.62
CA TYR A 139 8.05 1.18 0.93
C TYR A 139 8.49 -0.07 1.71
N PHE A 140 9.76 -0.14 2.12
CA PHE A 140 10.30 -1.27 2.85
C PHE A 140 9.52 -1.52 4.15
N ILE A 141 9.32 -0.47 4.96
CA ILE A 141 8.59 -0.58 6.23
C ILE A 141 7.13 -1.03 6.01
N ILE A 142 6.39 -0.35 5.13
CA ILE A 142 4.97 -0.65 4.88
C ILE A 142 4.81 -2.06 4.32
N SER A 143 5.63 -2.46 3.35
CA SER A 143 5.57 -3.81 2.76
C SER A 143 5.87 -4.92 3.77
N THR A 144 6.92 -4.76 4.58
CA THR A 144 7.28 -5.73 5.62
C THR A 144 6.18 -5.85 6.67
N TYR A 145 5.67 -4.74 7.19
CA TYR A 145 4.67 -4.76 8.27
C TYR A 145 3.29 -5.22 7.78
N PHE A 146 2.91 -4.85 6.55
CA PHE A 146 1.68 -5.36 5.95
C PHE A 146 1.76 -6.87 5.69
N THR A 147 2.92 -7.38 5.28
CA THR A 147 3.15 -8.83 5.15
C THR A 147 3.03 -9.52 6.50
N ALA A 148 3.68 -8.99 7.53
CA ALA A 148 3.61 -9.55 8.88
C ALA A 148 2.18 -9.58 9.43
N LEU A 149 1.40 -8.50 9.23
CA LEU A 149 -0.01 -8.45 9.59
C LEU A 149 -0.84 -9.56 8.92
N LEU A 150 -0.59 -9.83 7.63
CA LEU A 150 -1.36 -10.81 6.86
C LEU A 150 -0.98 -12.27 7.16
N LEU A 151 0.30 -12.55 7.41
CA LEU A 151 0.82 -13.91 7.45
C LEU A 151 1.18 -14.40 8.85
N SER A 152 1.55 -13.48 9.75
CA SER A 152 2.00 -13.76 11.11
C SER A 152 1.39 -12.75 12.09
N PRO A 153 0.05 -12.69 12.23
CA PRO A 153 -0.62 -11.68 13.06
C PRO A 153 -0.16 -11.72 14.52
N GLU A 154 0.08 -12.90 15.10
CA GLU A 154 0.60 -13.03 16.47
C GLU A 154 1.98 -12.36 16.65
N GLU A 155 2.89 -12.57 15.69
CA GLU A 155 4.22 -11.95 15.71
C GLU A 155 4.13 -10.43 15.51
N PHE A 156 3.24 -9.99 14.61
CA PHE A 156 2.96 -8.58 14.38
C PHE A 156 2.49 -7.88 15.66
N GLU A 157 1.52 -8.47 16.37
CA GLU A 157 1.00 -7.94 17.63
C GLU A 157 2.06 -7.94 18.73
N SER A 158 2.86 -9.01 18.85
CA SER A 158 3.92 -9.10 19.86
C SER A 158 5.03 -8.05 19.69
N THR A 159 5.22 -7.54 18.47
CA THR A 159 6.28 -6.60 18.12
C THR A 159 5.79 -5.14 18.06
N TYR A 160 4.67 -4.81 18.74
CA TYR A 160 4.01 -3.51 18.62
C TYR A 160 4.92 -2.31 18.92
N VAL A 161 5.86 -2.40 19.86
CA VAL A 161 6.76 -1.28 20.21
C VAL A 161 7.65 -0.90 19.01
N LEU A 162 8.34 -1.88 18.41
CA LEU A 162 9.16 -1.63 17.22
C LEU A 162 8.27 -1.28 16.02
N GLY A 163 7.10 -1.90 15.92
CA GLY A 163 6.10 -1.61 14.90
C GLY A 163 5.67 -0.15 14.89
N LEU A 164 5.30 0.40 16.04
CA LEU A 164 4.91 1.81 16.19
C LEU A 164 6.06 2.78 15.89
N ILE A 165 7.30 2.45 16.28
CA ILE A 165 8.48 3.24 15.92
C ILE A 165 8.65 3.24 14.39
N GLY A 166 8.61 2.08 13.75
CA GLY A 166 8.75 1.95 12.30
C GLY A 166 7.65 2.68 11.54
N ILE A 167 6.39 2.55 11.98
CA ILE A 167 5.25 3.27 11.40
C ILE A 167 5.41 4.78 11.56
N THR A 168 5.86 5.26 12.73
CA THR A 168 6.12 6.67 12.96
C THR A 168 7.22 7.20 12.03
N VAL A 169 8.31 6.46 11.87
CA VAL A 169 9.38 6.81 10.92
C VAL A 169 8.83 6.88 9.49
N SER A 170 8.14 5.83 9.04
CA SER A 170 7.53 5.78 7.70
C SER A 170 6.51 6.91 7.49
N TYR A 171 5.71 7.25 8.51
CA TYR A 171 4.75 8.36 8.48
C TYR A 171 5.46 9.70 8.27
N VAL A 172 6.50 9.99 9.05
CA VAL A 172 7.28 11.23 8.93
C VAL A 172 7.94 11.34 7.56
N LEU A 173 8.48 10.24 7.02
CA LEU A 173 9.05 10.20 5.67
C LEU A 173 7.98 10.51 4.62
N ASN A 174 6.81 9.87 4.70
CA ASN A 174 5.70 10.11 3.77
C ASN A 174 5.19 11.55 3.83
N MET A 175 5.04 12.11 5.04
CA MET A 175 4.62 13.50 5.21
C MET A 175 5.66 14.49 4.66
N LYS A 176 6.96 14.23 4.87
CA LYS A 176 8.03 15.04 4.30
C LYS A 176 8.00 15.03 2.76
N VAL A 177 7.79 13.86 2.16
CA VAL A 177 7.67 13.72 0.70
C VAL A 177 6.41 14.44 0.19
N LEU A 178 5.28 14.30 0.89
CA LEU A 178 4.04 14.98 0.54
C LEU A 178 4.20 16.50 0.58
N ILE A 179 4.72 17.06 1.67
CA ILE A 179 4.98 18.51 1.78
C ILE A 179 5.93 18.98 0.67
N GLN A 180 6.96 18.20 0.36
CA GLN A 180 7.92 18.56 -0.69
C GLN A 180 7.31 18.54 -2.10
N LEU A 181 6.37 17.63 -2.37
CA LEU A 181 5.58 17.59 -3.62
C LEU A 181 4.81 18.90 -3.84
N ILE A 182 4.29 19.49 -2.77
CA ILE A 182 3.36 20.64 -2.84
C ILE A 182 4.08 21.96 -2.71
N ARG A 183 5.13 22.04 -1.89
CA ARG A 183 5.88 23.29 -1.65
C ARG A 183 6.76 23.66 -2.83
N ASN A 184 7.03 22.72 -3.73
CA ASN A 184 7.84 22.97 -4.92
C ASN A 184 7.14 22.55 -6.22
N PRO A 185 5.90 23.00 -6.49
CA PRO A 185 5.20 22.63 -7.72
C PRO A 185 5.83 23.31 -8.94
N TYR A 186 6.47 24.47 -8.73
CA TYR A 186 7.00 25.37 -9.77
C TYR A 186 8.43 25.09 -10.23
N ASN A 187 9.20 24.24 -9.53
CA ASN A 187 10.54 23.86 -10.01
C ASN A 187 10.51 22.66 -10.97
N ILE A 188 9.32 22.15 -11.30
CA ILE A 188 9.07 21.29 -12.46
C ILE A 188 8.98 22.18 -13.72
N LYS A 189 10.01 23.00 -13.97
CA LYS A 189 10.17 23.69 -15.27
C LYS A 189 10.70 22.68 -16.29
N SER A 190 9.82 21.80 -16.73
CA SER A 190 9.94 21.22 -18.06
C SER A 190 9.66 22.35 -19.05
N LYS A 191 10.66 22.74 -19.82
CA LYS A 191 10.66 23.93 -20.69
C LYS A 191 9.59 23.90 -21.82
N HIS A 192 8.70 22.89 -21.88
CA HIS A 192 7.71 22.70 -22.96
C HIS A 192 6.41 21.93 -22.61
N GLU A 193 6.00 21.76 -21.34
CA GLU A 193 4.89 20.81 -21.02
C GLU A 193 4.03 21.24 -19.79
N GLU A 194 3.38 22.41 -19.84
CA GLU A 194 2.64 22.96 -18.67
C GLU A 194 1.37 22.17 -18.28
N GLU A 195 0.52 21.77 -19.23
CA GLU A 195 -0.71 21.01 -18.93
C GLU A 195 -0.44 19.57 -18.44
N THR A 196 0.60 18.92 -18.98
CA THR A 196 0.95 17.54 -18.58
C THR A 196 1.61 17.48 -17.21
N SER A 197 2.05 18.60 -16.65
CA SER A 197 2.69 18.67 -15.33
C SER A 197 1.67 18.60 -14.20
N TYR A 198 0.54 19.30 -14.31
CA TYR A 198 -0.41 19.45 -13.20
C TYR A 198 -1.23 18.18 -12.89
N SER A 199 -1.83 17.55 -13.92
CA SER A 199 -2.55 16.26 -13.76
C SER A 199 -1.69 15.19 -13.10
N ARG A 200 -0.39 15.33 -13.29
CA ARG A 200 0.66 14.40 -12.95
C ARG A 200 1.06 14.64 -11.46
N ILE A 201 1.01 15.91 -10.97
CA ILE A 201 1.10 16.29 -9.54
C ILE A 201 -0.08 15.73 -8.76
N ILE A 202 -1.30 15.92 -9.27
CA ILE A 202 -2.50 15.38 -8.62
C ILE A 202 -2.40 13.86 -8.46
N VAL A 203 -2.01 13.14 -9.52
CA VAL A 203 -1.87 11.68 -9.47
C VAL A 203 -0.84 11.27 -8.41
N ALA A 204 0.33 11.93 -8.34
CA ALA A 204 1.32 11.63 -7.32
C ALA A 204 0.84 11.95 -5.90
N ALA A 205 0.07 13.04 -5.72
CA ALA A 205 -0.53 13.41 -4.44
C ALA A 205 -1.56 12.37 -3.98
N ILE A 206 -2.47 11.93 -4.87
CA ILE A 206 -3.45 10.87 -4.57
C ILE A 206 -2.75 9.58 -4.18
N LEU A 207 -1.72 9.19 -4.93
CA LEU A 207 -0.92 8.01 -4.64
C LEU A 207 -0.21 8.09 -3.27
N MET A 208 0.33 9.27 -2.94
CA MET A 208 0.94 9.52 -1.62
C MET A 208 -0.08 9.46 -0.48
N VAL A 209 -1.27 10.03 -0.67
CA VAL A 209 -2.35 9.94 0.32
C VAL A 209 -2.73 8.48 0.56
N GLY A 210 -2.81 7.66 -0.49
CA GLY A 210 -3.02 6.21 -0.36
C GLY A 210 -1.96 5.52 0.50
N LEU A 211 -0.67 5.85 0.30
CA LEU A 211 0.42 5.33 1.14
C LEU A 211 0.31 5.79 2.60
N ILE A 212 -0.10 7.03 2.85
CA ILE A 212 -0.30 7.57 4.21
C ILE A 212 -1.46 6.87 4.92
N VAL A 213 -2.59 6.65 4.23
CA VAL A 213 -3.73 5.92 4.79
C VAL A 213 -3.34 4.48 5.14
N LEU A 214 -2.57 3.80 4.28
CA LEU A 214 -2.07 2.46 4.55
C LEU A 214 -1.12 2.42 5.76
N ASN A 215 -0.27 3.43 5.90
CA ASN A 215 0.62 3.59 7.05
C ASN A 215 -0.17 3.80 8.36
N LEU A 216 -1.17 4.69 8.35
CA LEU A 216 -2.05 4.94 9.50
C LEU A 216 -2.84 3.68 9.90
N PHE A 217 -3.31 2.91 8.92
CA PHE A 217 -3.98 1.64 9.14
C PHE A 217 -3.10 0.65 9.91
N LEU A 218 -1.83 0.50 9.49
CA LEU A 218 -0.89 -0.36 10.22
C LEU A 218 -0.65 0.13 11.66
N GLY A 219 -0.63 1.45 11.88
CA GLY A 219 -0.58 2.05 13.21
C GLY A 219 -1.79 1.68 14.07
N VAL A 220 -3.00 1.73 13.50
CA VAL A 220 -4.23 1.28 14.15
C VAL A 220 -4.16 -0.21 14.52
N CYS A 221 -3.69 -1.07 13.62
CA CYS A 221 -3.50 -2.49 13.90
C CYS A 221 -2.51 -2.75 15.03
N PHE A 222 -1.38 -2.04 15.07
CA PHE A 222 -0.42 -2.18 16.18
C PHE A 222 -1.01 -1.75 17.52
N ILE A 223 -1.80 -0.68 17.56
CA ILE A 223 -2.48 -0.25 18.79
C ILE A 223 -3.52 -1.28 19.23
N ASN A 224 -4.29 -1.84 18.29
CA ASN A 224 -5.25 -2.90 18.60
C ASN A 224 -4.60 -4.16 19.15
N GLY A 225 -3.43 -4.54 18.63
CA GLY A 225 -2.62 -5.66 19.13
C GLY A 225 -1.97 -5.39 20.49
N ALA A 226 -1.57 -4.14 20.76
CA ALA A 226 -0.93 -3.74 22.00
C ALA A 226 -1.90 -3.71 23.20
N GLU A 227 -3.15 -3.28 22.95
CA GLU A 227 -4.16 -3.06 23.98
C GLU A 227 -5.45 -3.81 23.61
N PRO A 228 -5.69 -5.02 24.16
CA PRO A 228 -6.95 -5.73 23.93
C PRO A 228 -8.16 -4.87 24.31
N GLY A 229 -9.09 -4.68 23.37
CA GLY A 229 -10.23 -3.79 23.56
C GLY A 229 -9.93 -2.30 23.32
N ALA A 230 -8.81 -1.98 22.65
CA ALA A 230 -8.49 -0.63 22.18
C ALA A 230 -9.63 0.03 21.41
N PHE A 231 -10.36 -0.76 20.61
CA PHE A 231 -11.48 -0.34 19.79
C PHE A 231 -12.75 -1.10 20.16
N SER A 232 -13.91 -0.45 20.05
CA SER A 232 -15.21 -1.07 20.33
C SER A 232 -15.51 -2.23 19.38
N ASN A 233 -16.30 -3.21 19.86
CA ASN A 233 -16.80 -4.36 19.09
C ASN A 233 -15.73 -5.36 18.63
N SER A 234 -14.52 -5.32 19.18
CA SER A 234 -13.42 -6.26 18.87
C SER A 234 -13.19 -6.44 17.36
N PRO A 235 -12.84 -5.35 16.65
CA PRO A 235 -12.76 -5.33 15.20
C PRO A 235 -11.63 -6.23 14.69
N ASN A 236 -11.87 -6.90 13.56
CA ASN A 236 -10.79 -7.59 12.84
C ASN A 236 -9.95 -6.58 12.01
N ALA A 237 -8.89 -7.04 11.35
CA ALA A 237 -8.03 -6.17 10.55
C ALA A 237 -8.77 -5.43 9.40
N PHE A 238 -9.81 -6.03 8.81
CA PHE A 238 -10.61 -5.38 7.78
C PHE A 238 -11.52 -4.28 8.37
N ASP A 239 -12.11 -4.54 9.53
CA ASP A 239 -12.90 -3.56 10.27
C ASP A 239 -12.04 -2.36 10.70
N LEU A 240 -10.78 -2.61 11.10
CA LEU A 240 -9.80 -1.56 11.41
C LEU A 240 -9.36 -0.77 10.16
N PHE A 241 -9.27 -1.41 9.01
CA PHE A 241 -9.03 -0.72 7.74
C PHE A 241 -10.19 0.19 7.38
N TYR A 242 -11.41 -0.33 7.48
CA TYR A 242 -12.63 0.44 7.31
C TYR A 242 -12.69 1.63 8.28
N TYR A 243 -12.44 1.41 9.58
CA TYR A 243 -12.35 2.45 10.60
C TYR A 243 -11.35 3.55 10.21
N THR A 244 -10.15 3.16 9.78
CA THR A 244 -9.10 4.09 9.34
C THR A 244 -9.59 4.94 8.17
N VAL A 245 -10.22 4.32 7.16
CA VAL A 245 -10.75 5.01 5.99
C VAL A 245 -11.86 5.98 6.38
N ILE A 246 -12.89 5.55 7.12
CA ILE A 246 -14.02 6.42 7.49
C ILE A 246 -13.61 7.56 8.43
N THR A 247 -12.58 7.36 9.25
CA THR A 247 -12.03 8.40 10.13
C THR A 247 -11.20 9.38 9.32
N PHE A 248 -10.37 8.88 8.39
CA PHE A 248 -9.58 9.73 7.49
C PHE A 248 -10.46 10.55 6.55
N THR A 249 -11.55 9.98 6.03
CA THR A 249 -12.50 10.70 5.17
C THR A 249 -13.53 11.52 5.96
N THR A 250 -13.37 11.60 7.29
CA THR A 250 -14.25 12.35 8.20
C THR A 250 -15.72 11.95 8.12
N ILE A 251 -16.02 10.71 7.72
CA ILE A 251 -17.39 10.16 7.71
C ILE A 251 -17.81 9.76 9.13
N GLY A 252 -16.96 8.97 9.82
CA GLY A 252 -17.12 8.63 11.24
C GLY A 252 -18.50 8.10 11.63
N TYR A 253 -18.94 6.97 11.05
CA TYR A 253 -20.26 6.37 11.34
C TYR A 253 -20.49 6.02 12.82
N GLY A 254 -19.42 5.84 13.60
CA GLY A 254 -19.48 5.59 15.04
C GLY A 254 -19.74 4.12 15.43
N ASP A 255 -19.69 3.22 14.47
CA ASP A 255 -19.76 1.76 14.65
C ASP A 255 -18.48 1.16 15.26
N ILE A 256 -17.33 1.78 15.00
CA ILE A 256 -16.06 1.48 15.66
C ILE A 256 -15.53 2.78 16.30
N THR A 257 -15.21 2.72 17.59
CA THR A 257 -14.75 3.88 18.36
C THR A 257 -13.51 3.54 19.20
N PRO A 258 -12.57 4.47 19.35
CA PRO A 258 -11.38 4.28 20.18
C PRO A 258 -11.72 4.43 21.66
N LEU A 259 -11.42 3.39 22.45
CA LEU A 259 -11.75 3.33 23.88
C LEU A 259 -10.55 3.72 24.75
N THR A 260 -9.36 3.23 24.39
CA THR A 260 -8.12 3.43 25.15
C THR A 260 -7.39 4.72 24.76
N ILE A 261 -6.37 5.08 25.55
CA ILE A 261 -5.56 6.29 25.31
C ILE A 261 -4.78 6.13 24.00
N GLY A 262 -4.14 4.98 23.76
CA GLY A 262 -3.41 4.71 22.52
C GLY A 262 -4.32 4.82 21.29
N ALA A 263 -5.51 4.22 21.36
CA ALA A 263 -6.51 4.28 20.30
C ALA A 263 -6.98 5.72 20.01
N LYS A 264 -7.19 6.53 21.06
CA LYS A 264 -7.58 7.93 20.92
C LYS A 264 -6.47 8.77 20.28
N ILE A 265 -5.21 8.56 20.68
CA ILE A 265 -4.05 9.26 20.10
C ILE A 265 -3.92 8.98 18.61
N ILE A 266 -3.94 7.70 18.19
CA ILE A 266 -3.84 7.37 16.76
C ILE A 266 -5.02 7.94 15.97
N SER A 267 -6.21 7.99 16.56
CA SER A 267 -7.40 8.58 15.93
C SER A 267 -7.26 10.09 15.75
N ILE A 268 -6.72 10.81 16.74
CA ILE A 268 -6.39 12.23 16.63
C ILE A 268 -5.36 12.45 15.50
N ILE A 269 -4.34 11.60 15.42
CA ILE A 269 -3.34 11.67 14.35
C ILE A 269 -4.01 11.48 12.97
N ILE A 270 -4.92 10.51 12.83
CA ILE A 270 -5.68 10.29 11.58
C ILE A 270 -6.46 11.55 11.20
N SER A 271 -7.20 12.14 12.14
CA SER A 271 -8.00 13.35 11.89
C SER A 271 -7.15 14.58 11.54
N ILE A 272 -6.01 14.79 12.19
CA ILE A 272 -5.10 15.88 11.83
C ILE A 272 -4.51 15.66 10.44
N THR A 273 -4.09 14.42 10.16
CA THR A 273 -3.50 14.05 8.87
C THR A 273 -4.49 14.25 7.73
N SER A 274 -5.77 13.90 7.93
CA SER A 274 -6.78 14.07 6.88
C SER A 274 -7.01 15.54 6.53
N VAL A 275 -7.10 16.42 7.53
CA VAL A 275 -7.25 17.87 7.32
C VAL A 275 -6.03 18.41 6.57
N ILE A 276 -4.82 18.00 6.94
CA ILE A 276 -3.59 18.41 6.24
C ILE A 276 -3.64 17.95 4.78
N CYS A 277 -3.90 16.66 4.52
CA CYS A 277 -3.99 16.10 3.16
C CYS A 277 -5.08 16.75 2.30
N LEU A 278 -6.24 17.06 2.87
CA LEU A 278 -7.34 17.71 2.16
C LEU A 278 -7.01 19.16 1.83
N THR A 279 -6.42 19.90 2.77
CA THR A 279 -5.95 21.28 2.56
C THR A 279 -4.92 21.34 1.44
N ILE A 280 -3.99 20.39 1.46
CA ILE A 280 -2.98 20.19 0.44
C ILE A 280 -3.61 19.96 -0.93
N PHE A 281 -4.56 19.04 -1.02
CA PHE A 281 -5.23 18.68 -2.27
C PHE A 281 -5.99 19.87 -2.85
N LEU A 282 -6.73 20.58 -2.01
CA LEU A 282 -7.46 21.78 -2.41
C LEU A 282 -6.52 22.90 -2.88
N SER A 283 -5.41 23.10 -2.19
CA SER A 283 -4.39 24.11 -2.56
C SER A 283 -3.80 23.85 -3.94
N THR A 284 -3.51 22.59 -4.28
CA THR A 284 -3.08 22.23 -5.63
C THR A 284 -4.14 22.54 -6.69
N ILE A 285 -5.43 22.25 -6.42
CA ILE A 285 -6.54 22.51 -7.35
C ILE A 285 -6.72 24.00 -7.60
N LEU A 286 -6.73 24.81 -6.54
CA LEU A 286 -6.87 26.26 -6.66
C LEU A 286 -5.69 26.87 -7.42
N SER A 287 -4.46 26.43 -7.12
CA SER A 287 -3.27 26.89 -7.83
C SER A 287 -3.31 26.59 -9.33
N TYR A 288 -3.95 25.51 -9.76
CA TYR A 288 -4.14 25.24 -11.19
C TYR A 288 -5.19 26.14 -11.83
N LYS A 289 -6.32 26.36 -11.15
CA LYS A 289 -7.39 27.21 -11.65
C LYS A 289 -6.89 28.64 -11.89
N ASP A 290 -6.17 29.22 -10.92
CA ASP A 290 -5.65 30.59 -11.02
C ASP A 290 -4.63 30.77 -12.17
N ASN A 291 -3.88 29.71 -12.52
CA ASN A 291 -2.96 29.73 -13.68
C ASN A 291 -3.69 29.56 -15.02
N SER A 292 -4.90 28.98 -15.03
CA SER A 292 -5.68 28.79 -16.26
C SER A 292 -6.54 30.01 -16.64
N GLU A 293 -6.72 30.95 -15.70
CA GLU A 293 -7.50 32.19 -15.89
C GLU A 293 -6.62 33.42 -16.23
N ASN A 294 -5.28 33.28 -16.23
CA ASN A 294 -4.31 34.32 -16.62
C ASN A 294 -3.61 33.97 -17.95
#